data_AF-A0A2I9DWH5-F1
#
_entry.id   AF-A0A2I9DWH5-F1
#
_cell.length_a   1.000
_cell.length_b   1.000
_cell.length_c   1.000
_cell.angle_alpha   90.00
_cell.angle_beta   90.00
_cell.angle_gamma   90.00
#
_symmetry.space_group_name_H-M   'P 1'
#
loop_
_entity.id
_entity.type
_entity.pdbx_description
1 polymer ?
#
loop_
_entity_poly.entity_id
_entity_poly.type
_entity_poly.pdbx_seq_one_letter_code
_entity_poly.pdbx_strand_id
1 'polypeptide(L)' 'MAKHMHISEYEAKEGTPLLSCECGWKGKATEANGELHEAVLDIECPKCDKMLLIVNLIVDPKKYFDWKASKK' A
#
# COMPACT_ATOMS: atom_id res chain seq x y z
N MET A 1 6.25 -8.02 -13.29
CA MET A 1 6.16 -6.57 -13.59
C MET A 1 5.79 -5.87 -12.30
N ALA A 2 6.64 -4.99 -11.77
CA ALA A 2 6.32 -4.22 -10.57
C ALA A 2 5.18 -3.24 -10.90
N LYS A 3 4.12 -3.25 -10.09
CA LYS A 3 2.97 -2.37 -10.27
C LYS A 3 3.28 -1.06 -9.54
N HIS A 4 3.15 0.06 -10.25
CA HIS A 4 3.25 1.38 -9.64
C HIS A 4 1.87 1.78 -9.12
N MET A 5 1.84 2.45 -7.97
CA MET A 5 0.61 2.98 -7.38
C MET A 5 0.88 4.36 -6.82
N HIS A 6 0.00 5.33 -7.05
CA HIS A 6 0.18 6.63 -6.41
C HIS A 6 -0.24 6.54 -4.94
N ILE A 7 0.53 7.17 -4.06
CA ILE A 7 0.20 7.19 -2.62
C ILE A 7 -1.21 7.75 -2.36
N SER A 8 -1.64 8.74 -3.15
CA SER A 8 -2.99 9.31 -3.01
C SER A 8 -4.10 8.34 -3.41
N GLU A 9 -3.86 7.44 -4.37
CA GLU A 9 -4.83 6.39 -4.75
C GLU A 9 -4.95 5.37 -3.62
N TYR A 10 -3.81 4.98 -3.04
CA TYR A 10 -3.75 4.07 -1.91
C TYR A 10 -4.51 4.64 -0.68
N GLU A 11 -4.26 5.91 -0.34
CA GLU A 11 -4.94 6.60 0.77
C GLU A 11 -6.45 6.79 0.53
N ALA A 12 -6.84 7.14 -0.69
CA ALA A 12 -8.24 7.25 -1.09
C ALA A 12 -8.95 5.89 -1.18
N LYS A 13 -8.20 4.78 -1.07
CA LYS A 13 -8.66 3.40 -1.32
C LYS A 13 -9.21 3.18 -2.73
N GLU A 14 -8.91 4.09 -3.65
CA GLU A 14 -9.37 4.05 -5.04
C GLU A 14 -8.44 3.19 -5.88
N GLY A 15 -9.01 2.32 -6.73
CA GLY A 15 -8.21 1.45 -7.59
C GLY A 15 -7.34 0.41 -6.86
N THR A 16 -7.49 0.29 -5.54
CA THR A 16 -6.71 -0.66 -4.73
C THR A 16 -7.08 -2.10 -5.10
N PRO A 17 -6.09 -2.98 -5.35
CA PRO A 17 -6.36 -4.33 -5.84
C PRO A 17 -7.04 -5.17 -4.75
N LEU A 18 -7.96 -6.03 -5.18
CA LEU A 18 -8.44 -7.16 -4.39
C LEU A 18 -7.35 -8.23 -4.38
N LEU A 19 -6.94 -8.62 -3.19
CA LEU A 19 -5.92 -9.60 -2.93
C LEU A 19 -6.55 -10.86 -2.34
N SER A 20 -5.96 -12.01 -2.66
CA SER A 20 -6.31 -13.30 -2.05
C SER A 20 -5.05 -13.99 -1.58
N CYS A 21 -5.10 -14.53 -0.37
CA CYS A 21 -4.05 -15.35 0.21
C CYS A 21 -4.46 -16.83 0.22
N GLU A 22 -3.48 -17.72 0.12
CA GLU A 22 -3.66 -19.17 0.23
C GLU A 22 -4.22 -19.61 1.60
N CYS A 23 -4.03 -18.81 2.66
CA CYS A 23 -4.61 -19.08 3.97
C CYS A 23 -6.13 -18.82 4.03
N GLY A 24 -6.74 -18.44 2.91
CA GLY A 24 -8.17 -18.15 2.78
C GLY A 24 -8.58 -16.71 3.08
N TRP A 25 -7.64 -15.81 3.36
CA TRP A 25 -7.94 -14.38 3.47
C TRP A 25 -8.18 -13.77 2.08
N LYS A 26 -9.18 -12.90 1.98
CA LYS A 26 -9.49 -12.11 0.79
C LYS A 26 -9.93 -10.71 1.23
N GLY A 27 -9.40 -9.69 0.59
CA GLY A 27 -9.69 -8.29 0.94
C GLY A 27 -8.96 -7.33 0.01
N LYS A 28 -9.20 -6.04 0.16
CA LYS A 28 -8.44 -5.01 -0.55
C LYS A 28 -7.04 -4.88 0.03
N ALA A 29 -6.10 -4.38 -0.77
CA ALA A 29 -4.75 -4.06 -0.35
C ALA A 29 -4.69 -3.19 0.93
N THR A 30 -5.64 -2.27 1.11
CA THR A 30 -5.73 -1.39 2.30
C THR A 30 -6.29 -2.08 3.55
N GLU A 31 -6.80 -3.30 3.44
CA GLU A 31 -7.30 -4.13 4.56
C GLU A 31 -6.25 -5.16 5.01
N ALA A 32 -5.11 -5.23 4.32
CA ALA A 32 -3.95 -6.03 4.66
C ALA A 32 -2.96 -5.24 5.52
N ASN A 33 -1.94 -5.91 6.06
CA ASN A 33 -0.86 -5.25 6.79
C ASN A 33 0.10 -4.64 5.77
N GLY A 34 0.34 -3.33 5.87
CA GLY A 34 1.23 -2.61 4.94
C GLY A 34 2.39 -1.95 5.67
N GLU A 35 3.62 -2.20 5.22
CA GLU A 35 4.83 -1.54 5.73
C GLU A 35 5.53 -0.75 4.63
N LEU A 36 5.78 0.54 4.88
CA LEU A 36 6.40 1.46 3.93
C LEU A 36 7.90 1.54 4.18
N HIS A 37 8.68 1.11 3.20
CA HIS A 37 10.14 1.20 3.15
C HIS A 37 10.55 2.20 2.06
N GLU A 38 10.86 3.43 2.46
CA GLU A 38 11.15 4.54 1.55
C GLU A 38 10.00 4.85 0.57
N ALA A 39 10.06 4.29 -0.64
CA ALA A 39 9.06 4.41 -1.70
C ALA A 39 8.45 3.05 -2.08
N VAL A 40 8.73 2.00 -1.33
CA VAL A 40 8.23 0.64 -1.55
C VAL A 40 7.27 0.29 -0.42
N LEU A 41 6.06 -0.11 -0.76
CA LEU A 41 5.07 -0.59 0.21
C LEU A 41 4.92 -2.11 0.07
N ASP A 42 5.26 -2.79 1.14
CA ASP A 42 5.10 -4.24 1.28
C ASP A 42 3.76 -4.51 1.93
N ILE A 43 2.95 -5.35 1.29
CA ILE A 43 1.60 -5.70 1.74
C ILE A 43 1.55 -7.18 2.05
N GLU A 44 1.20 -7.49 3.29
CA GLU A 44 1.20 -8.82 3.88
C GLU A 44 -0.21 -9.24 4.31
N CYS A 45 -0.45 -10.55 4.28
CA CYS A 45 -1.70 -11.11 4.72
C CYS A 45 -1.86 -10.93 6.24
N PRO A 46 -2.94 -10.31 6.72
CA PRO A 46 -3.14 -10.06 8.15
C PRO A 46 -3.45 -11.32 8.97
N LYS A 47 -3.55 -12.49 8.32
CA LYS A 47 -3.83 -13.78 8.98
C LYS A 47 -2.62 -14.68 9.16
N CYS A 48 -1.63 -14.57 8.27
CA CYS A 48 -0.51 -15.52 8.22
C CYS A 48 0.81 -14.88 7.84
N ASP A 49 0.86 -13.55 7.77
CA ASP A 49 2.04 -12.72 7.53
C ASP A 49 2.79 -13.07 6.23
N LYS A 50 2.14 -13.78 5.30
CA LYS A 50 2.66 -14.01 3.95
C LYS A 50 2.58 -12.72 3.15
N MET A 51 3.66 -12.38 2.47
CA MET A 51 3.71 -11.29 1.51
C MET A 51 2.75 -11.54 0.34
N LEU A 52 1.89 -10.55 0.05
CA LEU A 52 0.86 -10.62 -0.98
C LEU A 52 1.20 -9.72 -2.18
N LEU A 53 1.75 -8.54 -1.92
CA LEU A 53 2.01 -7.55 -2.95
C LEU A 53 3.15 -6.63 -2.51
N ILE A 54 4.05 -6.33 -3.45
CA ILE A 54 5.05 -5.27 -3.32
C ILE A 54 4.70 -4.21 -4.38
N VAL A 55 4.54 -2.95 -3.97
CA VAL A 55 4.28 -1.84 -4.88
C VAL A 55 5.28 -0.72 -4.69
N ASN A 56 5.74 -0.15 -5.79
CA ASN A 56 6.45 1.12 -5.76
C ASN A 56 5.43 2.24 -5.66
N LEU A 57 5.41 2.93 -4.52
CA LEU A 57 4.60 4.11 -4.32
C LEU A 57 5.21 5.30 -5.05
N ILE A 58 4.44 5.84 -5.98
CA ILE A 58 4.75 7.12 -6.61
C ILE A 58 4.19 8.22 -5.72
N VAL A 59 5.09 9.04 -5.20
CA VAL A 59 4.76 10.19 -4.38
C VAL A 59 4.77 11.43 -5.26
N ASP A 60 3.66 12.17 -5.31
CA ASP A 60 3.66 13.51 -5.90
C ASP A 60 4.39 14.46 -4.94
N PRO A 61 5.50 15.11 -5.37
CA PRO A 61 6.28 16.01 -4.52
C PRO A 61 5.44 17.13 -3.91
N LYS A 62 4.38 17.60 -4.59
CA LYS A 62 3.51 18.66 -4.09
C LYS A 62 2.67 18.22 -2.91
N LYS A 63 2.22 16.96 -2.86
CA LYS A 63 1.42 16.39 -1.75
C LYS A 63 2.29 15.89 -0.60
N TYR A 64 3.51 15.43 -0.88
CA TYR A 64 4.44 14.94 0.16
C TYR A 64 4.89 16.03 1.13
N PHE A 65 5.05 17.26 0.64
CA PHE A 65 5.43 18.40 1.47
C PHE A 65 4.36 18.74 2.53
N ASP A 66 3.08 18.59 2.19
CA ASP A 66 1.96 18.77 3.14
C ASP A 66 1.96 17.70 4.25
N TRP A 67 2.36 16.47 3.95
CA TRP A 67 2.47 15.40 4.97
C TRP A 67 3.58 15.67 6.00
N LYS A 68 4.76 16.14 5.57
CA LYS A 68 5.81 16.55 6.53
C LYS A 68 5.43 17.80 7.33
N ALA A 69 4.65 18.70 6.75
CA ALA A 69 4.20 19.92 7.42
C ALA A 69 3.09 19.67 8.45
N SER A 70 2.23 18.67 8.23
CA SER A 70 1.08 18.33 9.08
C SER A 70 1.42 17.46 10.31
N LYS A 71 2.63 16.90 10.39
CA LYS A 71 3.13 16.17 11.56
C LYS A 71 3.88 17.06 12.58
N LYS A 72 3.70 18.38 12.52
CA LYS A 72 4.32 19.32 13.46
C LYS A 72 3.39 19.67 14.62
#